data_AF-A0A7C6XVG5-F1
#
_entry.id   AF-A0A7C6XVG5-F1
#
_cell.length_a   1.000
_cell.length_b   1.000
_cell.length_c   1.000
_cell.angle_alpha   90.00
_cell.angle_beta   90.00
_cell.angle_gamma   90.00
#
_symmetry.space_group_name_H-M   'P 1'
#
loop_
_entity.id
_entity.type
_entity.pdbx_description
1 polymer ?
#
loop_
_entity_poly.entity_id
_entity_poly.type
_entity_poly.pdbx_seq_one_letter_code
_entity_poly.pdbx_strand_id
1 'polypeptide(L)'
;MFSELLNFRGINWWTLLGGIGMNFIITMILALVGVYLGLMEETSEAYAEFGLPGILLLLFLACGLAGFIVARIADDVPIKHSFMSGLGAAAPLVAVAVTSFNAIPLMLALVAVAGNLNGGMLAIRRSSRDS
;
A
#
# COMPACT_ATOMS: atom_id res chain seq x y z
N MET A 1 -9.10 17.27 -8.90
CA MET A 1 -8.25 16.58 -7.90
C MET A 1 -7.81 15.20 -8.38
N PHE A 2 -8.71 14.23 -8.63
CA PHE A 2 -8.31 12.90 -9.13
C PHE A 2 -7.57 12.92 -10.48
N SER A 3 -7.95 13.82 -11.39
CA SER A 3 -7.26 14.01 -12.68
C SER A 3 -5.80 14.48 -12.53
N GLU A 4 -5.47 15.19 -11.46
CA GLU A 4 -4.11 15.65 -11.20
C GLU A 4 -3.23 14.55 -10.60
N LEU A 5 -3.84 13.65 -9.81
CA LEU A 5 -3.18 12.45 -9.27
C LEU A 5 -2.79 11.47 -10.37
N LEU A 6 -3.63 11.33 -11.41
CA LEU A 6 -3.42 10.37 -12.51
C LEU A 6 -2.63 10.93 -13.71
N ASN A 7 -2.31 12.23 -13.71
CA ASN A 7 -1.45 12.80 -14.75
C ASN A 7 0.00 12.30 -14.55
N PHE A 8 0.86 12.24 -15.57
CA PHE A 8 2.29 11.88 -15.40
C PHE A 8 3.24 13.08 -15.34
N ARG A 9 2.72 14.31 -15.43
CA ARG A 9 3.53 15.53 -15.33
C ARG A 9 4.23 15.63 -13.96
N GLY A 10 5.53 15.90 -13.98
CA GLY A 10 6.38 16.06 -12.80
C GLY A 10 6.75 14.77 -12.06
N ILE A 11 6.50 13.59 -12.67
CA ILE A 11 6.83 12.31 -12.05
C ILE A 11 8.30 11.95 -12.30
N ASN A 12 9.01 11.64 -11.22
CA ASN A 12 10.29 10.94 -11.28
C ASN A 12 10.02 9.44 -11.40
N TRP A 13 10.25 8.91 -12.60
CA TRP A 13 9.99 7.50 -12.91
C TRP A 13 10.80 6.51 -12.08
N TRP A 14 12.00 6.87 -11.63
CA TRP A 14 12.81 6.01 -10.77
C TRP A 14 12.20 5.88 -9.38
N THR A 15 11.80 7.00 -8.77
CA THR A 15 11.12 7.00 -7.47
C THR A 15 9.77 6.29 -7.56
N LEU A 16 9.02 6.51 -8.65
CA LEU A 16 7.75 5.83 -8.86
C LEU A 16 7.93 4.31 -9.01
N LEU A 17 8.84 3.86 -9.87
CA LEU A 17 9.10 2.43 -10.09
C LEU A 17 9.57 1.75 -8.79
N GLY A 18 10.48 2.39 -8.06
CA GLY A 18 10.93 1.92 -6.75
C GLY A 18 9.78 1.81 -5.74
N GLY A 19 8.88 2.79 -5.72
CA GLY A 19 7.69 2.76 -4.87
C GLY A 19 6.69 1.67 -5.24
N ILE A 20 6.45 1.45 -6.54
CA ILE A 20 5.60 0.36 -7.05
C ILE A 20 6.19 -0.99 -6.64
N GLY A 21 7.49 -1.20 -6.89
CA GLY A 21 8.18 -2.43 -6.54
C GLY A 21 8.18 -2.71 -5.04
N MET A 22 8.42 -1.69 -4.22
CA MET A 22 8.37 -1.81 -2.76
C MET A 22 6.98 -2.24 -2.27
N ASN A 23 5.92 -1.60 -2.77
CA ASN A 23 4.54 -1.95 -2.42
C ASN A 23 4.16 -3.37 -2.87
N PHE A 24 4.60 -3.77 -4.06
CA PHE A 24 4.43 -5.14 -4.54
C PHE A 24 5.11 -6.15 -3.61
N ILE A 25 6.39 -5.93 -3.26
CA ILE A 25 7.15 -6.81 -2.36
C ILE A 25 6.48 -6.90 -0.99
N ILE A 26 6.02 -5.78 -0.42
CA ILE A 26 5.29 -5.76 0.85
C ILE A 26 4.06 -6.67 0.78
N THR A 27 3.25 -6.56 -0.28
CA THR A 27 2.07 -7.42 -0.42
C THR A 27 2.42 -8.90 -0.56
N MET A 28 3.50 -9.23 -1.27
CA MET A 28 3.96 -10.60 -1.40
C MET A 28 4.46 -11.18 -0.07
N ILE A 29 5.23 -10.40 0.69
CA ILE A 29 5.71 -10.83 2.02
C ILE A 29 4.52 -11.06 2.95
N LEU A 30 3.57 -10.13 3.01
CA LEU A 30 2.38 -10.27 3.87
C LEU A 30 1.51 -11.46 3.45
N ALA A 31 1.34 -11.70 2.15
CA ALA A 31 0.63 -12.88 1.66
C ALA A 31 1.33 -14.18 2.07
N LEU A 32 2.65 -14.27 1.92
CA LEU A 32 3.42 -15.45 2.33
C LEU A 32 3.36 -15.67 3.85
N VAL A 33 3.46 -14.61 4.64
CA VAL A 33 3.30 -14.69 6.11
C VAL A 33 1.90 -15.16 6.49
N GLY A 34 0.86 -14.64 5.84
CA GLY A 34 -0.52 -15.07 6.08
C GLY A 34 -0.74 -16.55 5.76
N VAL A 35 -0.19 -17.02 4.63
CA VAL A 35 -0.20 -18.44 4.27
C VAL A 35 0.56 -19.27 5.30
N TYR A 36 1.76 -18.85 5.69
CA TYR A 36 2.59 -19.56 6.68
C TYR A 36 1.87 -19.71 8.03
N LEU A 37 1.30 -18.63 8.57
CA LEU A 37 0.58 -18.65 9.83
C LEU A 37 -0.71 -19.47 9.78
N GLY A 38 -1.37 -19.51 8.63
CA GLY A 38 -2.56 -20.34 8.42
C GLY A 38 -2.27 -21.84 8.34
N LEU A 39 -1.02 -22.23 8.05
CA LEU A 39 -0.62 -23.64 7.94
C LEU A 39 -0.06 -24.22 9.25
N MET A 40 0.31 -23.38 10.21
CA MET A 40 0.87 -23.81 11.49
C MET A 40 -0.25 -24.14 12.49
N GLU A 41 -0.29 -25.37 13.00
CA GLU A 41 -1.33 -25.82 13.93
C GLU A 41 -1.43 -24.92 15.17
N GLU A 42 -0.29 -24.54 15.74
CA GLU A 42 -0.21 -23.70 16.95
C GLU A 42 -0.79 -22.29 16.78
N THR A 43 -0.74 -21.72 15.56
CA THR A 43 -1.25 -20.36 15.29
C THR A 43 -2.58 -20.35 14.56
N SER A 44 -3.09 -21.53 14.16
CA SER A 44 -4.27 -21.65 13.31
C SER A 44 -5.55 -21.10 13.96
N GLU A 45 -5.78 -21.35 15.25
CA GLU A 45 -6.96 -20.85 15.99
C GLU A 45 -6.93 -19.32 16.10
N ALA A 46 -5.80 -18.75 16.51
CA ALA A 46 -5.64 -17.30 16.60
C ALA A 46 -5.72 -16.61 15.22
N TYR A 47 -5.21 -17.26 14.17
CA TYR A 47 -5.29 -16.75 12.81
C TYR A 47 -6.71 -16.84 12.24
N ALA A 48 -7.50 -17.85 12.62
CA ALA A 48 -8.90 -17.93 12.23
C ALA A 48 -9.74 -16.78 12.82
N GLU A 49 -9.45 -16.37 14.06
CA GLU A 49 -10.16 -15.27 14.73
C GLU A 49 -9.64 -13.87 14.31
N PHE A 50 -8.32 -13.68 14.26
CA PHE A 50 -7.69 -12.37 14.09
C PHE A 50 -6.98 -12.16 12.74
N GLY A 51 -6.93 -13.18 11.87
CA GLY A 51 -6.15 -13.13 10.64
C GLY A 51 -6.57 -11.99 9.71
N LEU A 52 -7.89 -11.84 9.48
CA LEU A 52 -8.39 -10.78 8.58
C LEU A 52 -8.22 -9.37 9.18
N PRO A 53 -8.61 -9.08 10.44
CA PRO A 53 -8.31 -7.79 11.05
C PRO A 53 -6.80 -7.48 11.12
N GLY A 54 -5.99 -8.50 11.44
CA GLY A 54 -4.54 -8.39 11.54
C GLY A 54 -3.89 -8.05 10.20
N ILE A 55 -4.26 -8.76 9.12
CA ILE A 55 -3.70 -8.51 7.80
C ILE A 55 -4.12 -7.13 7.27
N LEU A 56 -5.34 -6.68 7.55
CA LEU A 56 -5.81 -5.34 7.18
C LEU A 56 -4.96 -4.25 7.84
N LEU A 57 -4.74 -4.37 9.16
CA LEU A 57 -3.94 -3.41 9.90
C LEU A 57 -2.47 -3.42 9.45
N LEU A 58 -1.88 -4.61 9.32
CA LEU A 58 -0.48 -4.75 8.88
C LEU A 58 -0.29 -4.21 7.46
N LEU A 59 -1.20 -4.52 6.54
CA LEU A 59 -1.16 -4.02 5.17
C LEU A 59 -1.30 -2.50 5.15
N PHE A 60 -2.25 -1.94 5.89
CA PHE A 60 -2.43 -0.50 6.00
C PHE A 60 -1.16 0.21 6.50
N LEU A 61 -0.57 -0.30 7.58
CA LEU A 61 0.63 0.29 8.19
C LEU A 61 1.87 0.12 7.30
N ALA A 62 2.08 -1.06 6.71
CA ALA A 62 3.22 -1.32 5.85
C ALA A 62 3.17 -0.49 4.56
N CYS A 63 2.01 -0.45 3.90
CA CYS A 63 1.79 0.43 2.75
C CYS A 63 1.82 1.91 3.15
N GLY A 64 1.36 2.27 4.34
CA GLY A 64 1.51 3.63 4.87
C GLY A 64 2.96 4.03 5.08
N LEU A 65 3.79 3.15 5.62
CA LEU A 65 5.23 3.41 5.73
C LEU A 65 5.89 3.53 4.36
N ALA A 66 5.53 2.66 3.40
CA ALA A 66 6.03 2.76 2.04
C ALA A 66 5.64 4.09 1.37
N GLY A 67 4.37 4.49 1.48
CA GLY A 67 3.90 5.79 0.99
C GLY A 67 4.63 6.96 1.65
N PHE A 68 4.88 6.90 2.95
CA PHE A 68 5.65 7.92 3.66
C PHE A 68 7.09 8.03 3.11
N ILE A 69 7.78 6.90 2.92
CA ILE A 69 9.14 6.87 2.37
C ILE A 69 9.15 7.42 0.95
N VAL A 70 8.24 6.97 0.10
CA VAL A 70 8.14 7.42 -1.30
C VAL A 70 7.87 8.92 -1.39
N ALA A 71 6.96 9.46 -0.59
CA ALA A 71 6.72 10.90 -0.53
C ALA A 71 7.95 11.69 -0.05
N ARG A 72 8.76 11.14 0.86
CA ARG A 72 9.99 11.81 1.31
C ARG A 72 11.09 11.87 0.27
N ILE A 73 11.11 10.91 -0.66
CA ILE A 73 12.08 10.84 -1.75
C ILE A 73 11.57 11.60 -2.99
N ALA A 74 10.26 11.77 -3.12
CA ALA A 74 9.65 12.49 -4.22
C ALA A 74 9.67 14.01 -3.97
N ASP A 75 10.61 14.71 -4.61
CA ASP A 75 10.84 16.15 -4.41
C ASP A 75 9.68 17.03 -4.89
N ASP A 76 9.09 16.77 -6.07
CA ASP A 76 8.14 17.69 -6.71
C ASP A 76 6.66 17.41 -6.38
N VAL A 77 6.25 16.13 -6.43
CA VAL A 77 4.84 15.71 -6.30
C VAL A 77 4.69 14.51 -5.35
N PRO A 78 4.89 14.70 -4.03
CA PRO A 78 5.04 13.62 -3.06
C PRO A 78 3.78 12.75 -2.87
N ILE A 79 2.60 13.37 -2.73
CA ILE A 79 1.32 12.64 -2.60
C ILE A 79 1.07 11.79 -3.83
N LYS A 80 1.37 12.34 -5.00
CA LYS A 80 1.14 11.69 -6.29
C LYS A 80 1.99 10.44 -6.45
N HIS A 81 3.27 10.52 -6.12
CA HIS A 81 4.15 9.35 -6.11
C HIS A 81 3.66 8.30 -5.13
N SER A 82 3.20 8.71 -3.95
CA SER A 82 2.67 7.80 -2.93
C SER A 82 1.38 7.10 -3.37
N PHE A 83 0.47 7.82 -4.01
CA PHE A 83 -0.75 7.25 -4.56
C PHE A 83 -0.44 6.23 -5.66
N MET A 84 0.37 6.65 -6.64
CA MET A 84 0.70 5.83 -7.81
C MET A 84 1.57 4.64 -7.44
N SER A 85 2.44 4.76 -6.43
CA SER A 85 3.21 3.63 -5.89
C SER A 85 2.32 2.59 -5.21
N GLY A 86 1.22 3.02 -4.59
CA GLY A 86 0.23 2.11 -4.00
C GLY A 86 -0.45 1.18 -5.01
N LEU A 87 -0.42 1.51 -6.30
CA LEU A 87 -0.87 0.60 -7.36
C LEU A 87 -0.03 -0.68 -7.44
N GLY A 88 1.23 -0.65 -6.99
CA GLY A 88 2.07 -1.85 -6.91
C GLY A 88 1.54 -2.90 -5.94
N ALA A 89 0.87 -2.46 -4.87
CA ALA A 89 0.18 -3.34 -3.92
C ALA A 89 -1.24 -3.69 -4.42
N ALA A 90 -1.95 -2.72 -4.99
CA ALA A 90 -3.34 -2.90 -5.40
C ALA A 90 -3.49 -3.83 -6.61
N ALA A 91 -2.62 -3.71 -7.62
CA ALA A 91 -2.71 -4.48 -8.86
C ALA A 91 -2.74 -6.01 -8.66
N PRO A 92 -1.80 -6.64 -7.92
CA PRO A 92 -1.86 -8.07 -7.68
C PRO A 92 -3.12 -8.48 -6.88
N LEU A 93 -3.54 -7.67 -5.91
CA LEU A 93 -4.74 -7.94 -5.11
C LEU A 93 -6.02 -7.87 -5.96
N VAL A 94 -6.13 -6.91 -6.88
CA VAL A 94 -7.23 -6.83 -7.84
C VAL A 94 -7.20 -8.01 -8.81
N ALA A 95 -6.01 -8.40 -9.31
CA ALA A 95 -5.88 -9.58 -10.18
C ALA A 95 -6.36 -10.86 -9.48
N VAL A 96 -6.02 -11.03 -8.19
CA VAL A 96 -6.52 -12.15 -7.38
C VAL A 96 -8.03 -12.04 -7.15
N ALA A 97 -8.57 -10.85 -6.83
CA ALA A 97 -10.00 -10.65 -6.64
C ALA A 97 -10.81 -11.08 -7.87
N VAL A 98 -10.36 -10.67 -9.05
CA VAL A 98 -11.03 -10.96 -10.34
C VAL A 98 -10.93 -12.45 -10.68
N THR A 99 -9.74 -13.05 -10.55
CA THR A 99 -9.55 -14.47 -10.91
C THR A 99 -10.19 -15.44 -9.93
N SER A 100 -10.29 -15.06 -8.65
CA SER A 100 -10.94 -15.89 -7.61
C SER A 100 -12.42 -15.57 -7.38
N PHE A 101 -12.97 -14.55 -8.07
CA PHE A 101 -14.32 -14.03 -7.83
C PHE A 101 -14.61 -13.75 -6.34
N ASN A 102 -13.62 -13.19 -5.64
CA ASN A 102 -13.67 -12.92 -4.21
C ASN A 102 -13.53 -11.41 -3.94
N ALA A 103 -14.39 -10.86 -3.08
CA ALA A 103 -14.38 -9.45 -2.71
C ALA A 103 -13.30 -9.10 -1.67
N ILE A 104 -12.77 -10.08 -0.92
CA ILE A 104 -11.78 -9.83 0.14
C ILE A 104 -10.48 -9.21 -0.41
N PRO A 105 -9.85 -9.74 -1.48
CA PRO A 105 -8.65 -9.11 -2.05
C PRO A 105 -8.92 -7.70 -2.61
N LEU A 106 -10.14 -7.42 -3.07
CA LEU A 106 -10.52 -6.07 -3.49
C LEU A 106 -10.55 -5.10 -2.30
N MET A 107 -11.10 -5.52 -1.15
CA MET A 107 -11.05 -4.74 0.08
C MET A 107 -9.59 -4.50 0.52
N LEU A 108 -8.73 -5.53 0.47
CA LEU A 108 -7.30 -5.39 0.77
C LEU A 108 -6.61 -4.40 -0.17
N ALA A 109 -6.95 -4.40 -1.46
CA ALA A 109 -6.41 -3.45 -2.43
C ALA A 109 -6.78 -1.99 -2.05
N LEU A 110 -8.02 -1.76 -1.63
CA LEU A 110 -8.46 -0.44 -1.17
C LEU A 110 -7.71 -0.02 0.09
N VAL A 111 -7.51 -0.93 1.05
CA VAL A 111 -6.75 -0.67 2.28
C VAL A 111 -5.28 -0.36 1.98
N ALA A 112 -4.65 -1.07 1.05
CA ALA A 112 -3.27 -0.80 0.64
C ALA A 112 -3.09 0.58 0.01
N VAL A 113 -4.04 1.00 -0.84
CA VAL A 113 -4.04 2.35 -1.44
C VAL A 113 -4.29 3.42 -0.38
N ALA A 114 -5.26 3.18 0.52
CA ALA A 114 -5.55 4.09 1.63
C ALA A 114 -4.34 4.24 2.56
N GLY A 115 -3.64 3.14 2.88
CA GLY A 115 -2.39 3.15 3.64
C GLY A 115 -1.37 4.05 2.97
N ASN A 116 -1.02 3.78 1.71
CA ASN A 116 -0.05 4.58 0.95
C ASN A 116 -0.38 6.07 0.90
N LEU A 117 -1.65 6.41 0.64
CA LEU A 117 -2.11 7.79 0.62
C LEU A 117 -1.92 8.48 1.97
N ASN A 118 -2.35 7.83 3.05
CA ASN A 118 -2.16 8.37 4.40
C ASN A 118 -0.68 8.54 4.74
N GLY A 119 0.15 7.57 4.38
CA GLY A 119 1.61 7.66 4.49
C GLY A 119 2.19 8.87 3.76
N GLY A 120 1.81 9.04 2.50
CA GLY A 120 2.23 10.17 1.68
C GLY A 120 1.80 11.51 2.24
N MET A 121 0.58 11.60 2.79
CA MET A 121 0.08 12.81 3.45
C MET A 121 0.84 13.15 4.74
N LEU A 122 1.21 12.14 5.54
CA LEU A 122 2.03 12.32 6.75
C LEU A 122 3.46 12.78 6.43
N ALA A 123 3.96 12.46 5.23
CA ALA A 123 5.30 12.87 4.80
C ALA A 123 5.39 14.33 4.38
N ILE A 124 4.28 14.96 4.00
CA ILE A 124 4.25 16.40 3.67
C ILE A 124 4.56 17.17 4.95
N ARG A 125 5.70 17.87 4.99
CA ARG A 125 5.91 18.89 6.01
C ARG A 125 4.78 19.91 5.88
N ARG A 126 4.00 20.14 6.93
CA ARG A 126 3.19 21.36 7.05
C ARG A 126 4.15 22.55 7.00
N SER A 127 4.42 23.08 5.81
CA SER A 127 5.02 24.40 5.64
C SER A 127 3.93 25.41 6.02
N SER A 128 3.83 25.65 7.32
CA SER A 128 3.03 26.69 7.96
C SER A 128 3.60 26.93 9.36
N ARG A 129 4.85 27.38 9.35
CA ARG A 129 5.31 28.44 10.24
C ARG A 129 6.22 29.26 9.33
N ASP A 130 5.84 30.52 9.11
CA ASP A 130 6.49 31.53 8.26
C ASP A 130 5.80 31.82 6.92
N SER A 131 4.62 32.43 7.02
CA SER A 131 4.30 33.70 6.34
C SER A 131 3.10 34.35 7.01
#